data_AF-A0A2V7XAT3-F1
#
_entry.id   AF-A0A2V7XAT3-F1
#
_cell.length_a   1.000
_cell.length_b   1.000
_cell.length_c   1.000
_cell.angle_alpha   90.00
_cell.angle_beta   90.00
_cell.angle_gamma   90.00
#
_symmetry.space_group_name_H-M   'P 1'
#
loop_
_entity.id
_entity.type
_entity.pdbx_description
1 polymer ?
#
loop_
_entity_poly.entity_id
_entity_poly.type
_entity_poly.pdbx_seq_one_letter_code
_entity_poly.pdbx_strand_id
1 'polypeptide(L)'
;MSEIRNGFLLTHEDTSTAFAIILHNVRTYRSGGVVAVVHGKRNAESTLKDFQEGQSPSDHHAGWRYFLEKSDMAAGTDPAEATHRRQADLERREAKESQNDPVRPSNFGK
;
A
#
# COMPACT_ATOMS: atom_id res chain seq x y z
N MET A 1 -20.55 1.30 -42.34
CA MET A 1 -20.01 0.05 -41.75
C MET A 1 -19.29 0.43 -40.47
N SER A 2 -19.81 -0.10 -39.37
CA SER A 2 -19.43 0.13 -37.98
C SER A 2 -18.11 -0.52 -37.61
N GLU A 3 -17.33 0.10 -36.72
CA GLU A 3 -16.81 -0.58 -35.53
C GLU A 3 -16.43 0.41 -34.43
N ILE A 4 -17.02 0.18 -33.25
CA ILE A 4 -16.84 0.90 -31.99
C ILE A 4 -15.59 0.31 -31.31
N ARG A 5 -14.65 1.14 -30.84
CA ARG A 5 -13.70 0.74 -29.79
C ARG A 5 -13.67 1.75 -28.65
N ASN A 6 -14.47 1.41 -27.65
CA ASN A 6 -14.47 1.81 -26.26
C ASN A 6 -13.24 2.59 -25.76
N GLY A 7 -13.52 3.78 -25.21
CA GLY A 7 -13.12 4.13 -23.85
C GLY A 7 -11.61 4.20 -23.56
N PHE A 8 -10.90 5.12 -24.21
CA PHE A 8 -9.54 5.50 -23.82
C PHE A 8 -9.57 6.86 -23.12
N LEU A 9 -10.26 6.95 -21.98
CA LEU A 9 -9.96 7.98 -20.98
C LEU A 9 -8.84 7.43 -20.10
N LEU A 10 -7.63 7.29 -20.66
CA LEU A 10 -6.43 7.23 -19.83
C LEU A 10 -6.25 8.62 -19.26
N THR A 11 -6.74 8.84 -18.04
CA THR A 11 -6.39 10.02 -17.28
C THR A 11 -4.88 9.99 -17.10
N HIS A 12 -4.20 11.04 -17.57
CA HIS A 12 -2.76 11.29 -17.44
C HIS A 12 -2.22 11.11 -15.99
N GLU A 13 -3.10 11.06 -14.98
CA GLU A 13 -2.76 10.74 -13.59
C GLU A 13 -2.22 9.32 -13.38
N ASP A 14 -2.68 8.33 -14.16
CA ASP A 14 -2.24 6.93 -14.03
C ASP A 14 -0.77 6.72 -14.44
N THR A 15 -0.19 7.67 -15.19
CA THR A 15 1.22 7.69 -15.63
C THR A 15 2.13 8.57 -14.77
N SER A 16 1.64 9.08 -13.63
CA SER A 16 2.50 9.74 -12.63
C SER A 16 2.44 9.04 -11.26
N THR A 17 1.40 8.23 -11.05
CA THR A 17 1.16 7.54 -9.80
C THR A 17 2.06 6.32 -9.66
N ALA A 18 2.72 6.20 -8.51
CA ALA A 18 3.42 5.00 -8.11
C ALA A 18 2.59 4.20 -7.08
N PHE A 19 2.88 2.91 -7.00
CA PHE A 19 2.23 1.98 -6.09
C PHE A 19 3.29 1.16 -5.37
N ALA A 20 3.18 1.07 -4.05
CA ALA A 20 3.98 0.15 -3.24
C ALA A 20 3.27 -1.21 -3.17
N ILE A 21 4.01 -2.28 -3.38
CA ILE A 21 3.58 -3.64 -3.10
C ILE A 21 4.10 -4.00 -1.71
N ILE A 22 3.18 -4.36 -0.81
CA ILE A 22 3.47 -4.58 0.60
C ILE A 22 3.20 -6.03 0.95
N LEU A 23 4.11 -6.64 1.71
CA LEU A 23 3.92 -7.95 2.31
C LEU A 23 3.44 -7.78 3.75
N HIS A 24 2.31 -8.40 4.10
CA HIS A 24 1.75 -8.33 5.45
C HIS A 24 1.21 -9.69 5.88
N ASN A 25 1.43 -10.08 7.13
CA ASN A 25 0.87 -11.28 7.70
C ASN A 25 -0.50 -11.00 8.31
N VAL A 26 -1.57 -11.43 7.63
CA VAL A 26 -2.95 -11.13 8.05
C VAL A 26 -3.40 -11.85 9.33
N ARG A 27 -2.63 -12.84 9.79
CA ARG A 27 -2.94 -13.60 11.02
C ARG A 27 -2.26 -13.01 12.26
N THR A 28 -1.04 -12.53 12.10
CA THR A 28 -0.19 -12.02 13.19
C THR A 28 -0.04 -10.51 13.16
N TYR A 29 -0.59 -9.84 12.14
CA TYR A 29 -0.45 -8.41 11.88
C TYR A 29 1.01 -7.94 11.73
N ARG A 30 1.93 -8.87 11.47
CA ARG A 30 3.34 -8.54 11.23
C ARG A 30 3.54 -7.97 9.84
N SER A 31 4.25 -6.84 9.76
CA SER A 31 4.71 -6.29 8.50
C SER A 31 5.90 -7.09 7.96
N GLY A 32 5.85 -7.43 6.68
CA GLY A 32 6.99 -7.91 5.89
C GLY A 32 7.68 -6.79 5.10
N GLY A 33 7.15 -5.56 5.19
CA GLY A 33 7.67 -4.39 4.49
C GLY A 33 7.16 -4.23 3.06
N VAL A 34 7.67 -3.18 2.41
CA VAL A 34 7.50 -2.96 0.97
C VAL A 34 8.45 -3.90 0.23
N VAL A 35 7.96 -4.59 -0.80
CA VAL A 35 8.76 -5.50 -1.63
C VAL A 35 9.07 -4.94 -3.02
N ALA A 36 8.28 -3.96 -3.48
CA ALA A 36 8.51 -3.24 -4.72
C ALA A 36 7.74 -1.91 -4.74
N VAL A 37 8.25 -0.93 -5.49
CA VAL A 37 7.51 0.29 -5.84
C VAL A 37 7.43 0.39 -7.37
N VAL A 38 6.22 0.30 -7.90
CA VAL A 38 5.94 0.15 -9.34
C VAL A 38 5.18 1.35 -9.87
N HIS A 39 5.56 1.79 -11.06
CA HIS A 39 4.90 2.89 -11.74
C HIS A 39 3.63 2.44 -12.46
N GLY A 40 2.53 3.15 -12.23
CA GLY A 40 1.25 2.94 -12.91
C GLY A 40 0.47 1.72 -12.40
N LYS A 41 -0.85 1.87 -12.33
CA LYS A 41 -1.75 0.89 -11.71
C LYS A 41 -1.68 -0.48 -12.38
N ARG A 42 -1.76 -0.53 -13.72
CA ARG A 42 -1.76 -1.79 -14.48
C ARG A 42 -0.47 -2.60 -14.25
N ASN A 43 0.68 -1.93 -14.27
CA ASN A 43 1.96 -2.61 -14.03
C ASN A 43 2.02 -3.13 -12.60
N ALA A 44 1.57 -2.32 -11.64
CA ALA A 44 1.57 -2.70 -10.24
C ALA A 44 0.62 -3.87 -9.94
N GLU A 45 -0.56 -3.92 -10.58
CA GLU A 45 -1.47 -5.08 -10.52
C GLU A 45 -0.86 -6.34 -11.14
N SER A 46 -0.17 -6.21 -12.28
CA SER A 46 0.54 -7.33 -12.91
C SER A 46 1.65 -7.86 -12.00
N THR A 47 2.50 -6.98 -11.48
CA THR A 47 3.59 -7.36 -10.57
C THR A 47 3.06 -7.94 -9.27
N LEU A 48 1.96 -7.41 -8.72
CA LEU A 48 1.29 -7.99 -7.55
C LEU A 48 0.85 -9.44 -7.83
N LYS A 49 0.26 -9.69 -8.99
CA LYS A 49 -0.16 -11.03 -9.39
C LYS A 49 1.04 -11.97 -9.50
N ASP A 50 2.16 -11.53 -10.08
CA ASP A 50 3.39 -12.33 -10.16
C ASP A 50 3.91 -12.72 -8.76
N PHE A 51 3.90 -11.78 -7.81
CA PHE A 51 4.24 -12.08 -6.42
C PHE A 51 3.29 -13.07 -5.75
N GLN A 52 1.99 -12.97 -6.04
CA GLN A 52 0.98 -13.88 -5.49
C GLN A 52 1.10 -15.29 -6.09
N GLU A 53 1.34 -15.41 -7.39
CA GLU A 53 1.54 -16.68 -8.08
C GLU A 53 2.86 -17.36 -7.68
N GLY A 54 3.91 -16.57 -7.42
CA GLY A 54 5.20 -17.05 -6.91
C GLY A 54 5.23 -17.31 -5.40
N GLN A 55 4.15 -17.04 -4.67
CA GLN A 55 4.14 -17.19 -3.22
C GLN A 55 4.20 -18.67 -2.81
N SER A 56 5.10 -18.99 -1.86
CA SER A 56 5.22 -20.35 -1.35
C SER A 56 3.92 -20.79 -0.63
N PRO A 57 3.49 -22.07 -0.76
CA PRO A 57 2.35 -22.58 -0.01
C PRO A 57 2.51 -22.44 1.51
N SER A 58 3.75 -22.54 2.01
CA SER A 58 4.08 -22.33 3.43
C SER A 58 3.83 -20.90 3.88
N ASP A 59 4.27 -19.90 3.12
CA ASP A 59 4.03 -18.49 3.45
C ASP A 59 2.54 -18.16 3.35
N HIS A 60 1.89 -18.68 2.31
CA HIS A 60 0.44 -18.54 2.15
C HIS A 60 -0.32 -19.16 3.34
N HIS A 61 0.08 -20.35 3.79
CA HIS A 61 -0.51 -21.01 4.96
C HIS A 61 -0.20 -20.25 6.27
N ALA A 62 0.99 -19.68 6.41
CA ALA A 62 1.37 -18.85 7.55
C ALA A 62 0.62 -17.51 7.61
N GLY A 63 -0.10 -17.13 6.54
CA GLY A 63 -0.93 -15.93 6.47
C GLY A 63 -0.26 -14.72 5.84
N TRP A 64 0.89 -14.88 5.18
CA TRP A 64 1.53 -13.78 4.45
C TRP A 64 0.75 -13.45 3.18
N ARG A 65 0.44 -12.19 2.91
CA ARG A 65 -0.27 -11.73 1.71
C ARG A 65 0.34 -10.45 1.17
N TYR A 66 0.29 -10.31 -0.15
CA TYR A 66 0.72 -9.10 -0.86
C TYR A 66 -0.47 -8.17 -1.11
N PHE A 67 -0.23 -6.87 -0.95
CA PHE A 67 -1.23 -5.81 -1.13
C PHE A 67 -0.66 -4.66 -1.96
N LEU A 68 -1.56 -3.97 -2.67
CA LEU A 68 -1.24 -2.75 -3.40
C LEU A 68 -1.60 -1.53 -2.55
N GLU A 69 -0.71 -0.56 -2.46
CA GLU A 69 -0.96 0.73 -1.80
C GLU A 69 -0.49 1.86 -2.72
N LYS A 70 -1.32 2.90 -2.89
CA LYS A 70 -0.92 4.10 -3.63
C LYS A 70 0.21 4.80 -2.87
N SER A 71 1.25 5.20 -3.58
CA SER A 71 2.46 5.73 -2.97
C SER A 71 2.94 6.99 -3.69
N ASP A 72 3.47 7.94 -2.91
CA ASP A 72 4.16 9.14 -3.41
C ASP A 72 5.66 8.88 -3.61
N MET A 73 6.14 7.67 -3.30
CA MET A 73 7.54 7.27 -3.54
C MET A 73 7.79 7.07 -5.03
N ALA A 74 9.01 7.36 -5.49
CA ALA A 74 9.40 7.10 -6.87
C ALA A 74 9.39 5.59 -7.16
N ALA A 75 8.94 5.20 -8.35
CA ALA A 75 9.05 3.81 -8.80
C ALA A 75 10.52 3.37 -8.84
N GLY A 76 10.78 2.13 -8.45
CA GLY A 76 12.14 1.61 -8.30
C GLY A 76 12.87 2.05 -7.02
N THR A 77 12.21 2.76 -6.10
CA THR A 77 12.76 2.99 -4.75
C THR A 77 13.12 1.65 -4.12
N ASP A 78 14.29 1.60 -3.46
CA ASP A 78 14.77 0.40 -2.78
C ASP A 78 13.72 -0.12 -1.75
N PRO A 79 13.44 -1.43 -1.69
CA PRO A 79 12.43 -1.97 -0.78
C PRO A 79 12.65 -1.65 0.71
N ALA A 80 13.90 -1.64 1.18
CA ALA A 80 14.20 -1.30 2.57
C ALA A 80 13.97 0.19 2.82
N GLU A 81 14.45 1.05 1.91
CA GLU A 81 14.17 2.48 1.97
C GLU A 81 12.66 2.79 1.93
N ALA A 82 11.93 2.14 1.01
CA ALA A 82 10.49 2.30 0.86
C ALA A 82 9.73 1.86 2.13
N THR A 83 10.21 0.79 2.78
CA THR A 83 9.68 0.33 4.07
C THR A 83 9.88 1.40 5.15
N HIS A 84 11.08 1.97 5.26
CA HIS A 84 11.37 3.03 6.23
C HIS A 84 10.51 4.27 6.00
N ARG A 85 10.37 4.72 4.74
CA ARG A 85 9.54 5.89 4.39
C ARG A 85 8.07 5.64 4.73
N ARG A 86 7.52 4.49 4.33
CA ARG A 86 6.14 4.10 4.64
C ARG A 86 5.88 4.08 6.15
N GLN A 87 6.82 3.52 6.91
CA GLN A 87 6.71 3.46 8.37
C GLN A 87 6.72 4.86 9.00
N ALA A 88 7.64 5.73 8.58
CA ALA A 88 7.69 7.12 9.05
C ALA A 88 6.41 7.91 8.72
N ASP A 89 5.79 7.66 7.57
CA ASP A 89 4.54 8.32 7.19
C ASP A 89 3.34 7.82 8.00
N LEU A 90 3.31 6.54 8.38
CA LEU A 90 2.31 6.01 9.31
C LEU A 90 2.45 6.66 10.69
N GLU A 91 3.66 6.69 11.25
CA GLU A 91 3.94 7.32 12.54
C GLU A 91 3.56 8.81 12.57
N ARG A 92 3.81 9.53 11.46
CA ARG A 92 3.38 10.93 11.32
C ARG A 92 1.86 11.10 11.31
N ARG A 93 1.12 10.16 10.71
CA ARG A 93 -0.35 10.19 10.68
C ARG A 93 -0.91 9.89 12.07
N GLU A 94 -0.42 8.85 12.73
CA GLU A 94 -0.79 8.47 14.09
C GLU A 94 -0.50 9.58 15.11
N ALA A 95 0.63 10.27 14.98
CA ALA A 95 0.98 11.40 15.83
C ALA A 95 0.02 12.61 15.67
N LYS A 96 -0.47 12.87 14.46
CA LYS A 96 -1.46 13.94 14.20
C LYS A 96 -2.83 13.58 14.76
N GLU A 97 -3.22 12.32 14.70
CA GLU A 97 -4.50 11.84 15.23
C GLU A 97 -4.52 11.89 16.77
N SER A 98 -3.41 11.52 17.41
CA SER A 98 -3.26 11.54 18.87
C SER A 98 -3.29 12.96 19.49
N GLN A 99 -3.09 14.01 18.69
CA GLN A 99 -3.19 15.41 19.12
C GLN A 99 -4.62 15.96 19.03
N ASN A 100 -5.53 15.25 18.36
CA ASN A 100 -6.92 15.68 18.13
C ASN A 100 -7.94 14.99 19.05
N ASP A 101 -7.49 14.26 20.08
CA ASP A 101 -8.41 13.72 21.07
C ASP A 101 -9.14 14.87 21.79
N PRO A 102 -10.48 14.99 21.66
CA PRO A 102 -11.22 15.97 22.42
C PRO A 102 -11.08 15.60 23.90
N VAL A 103 -10.55 16.54 24.70
CA VAL A 103 -10.45 16.44 26.15
C VAL A 103 -11.77 15.90 26.68
N ARG A 104 -11.76 14.64 27.12
CA ARG A 104 -12.92 14.01 27.74
C ARG A 104 -13.21 14.81 29.02
N PRO A 105 -14.35 15.52 29.15
CA PRO A 105 -14.61 16.28 30.36
C PRO A 105 -14.66 15.29 31.52
N SER A 106 -13.69 15.46 32.43
CA SER A 106 -13.56 14.65 33.62
C SER A 106 -14.69 15.03 34.57
N ASN A 107 -15.80 14.30 34.52
CA ASN A 107 -16.84 14.39 35.54
C ASN A 107 -16.38 13.65 36.80
N PHE A 108 -15.45 14.25 37.53
CA PHE A 108 -15.24 14.00 38.94
C PHE A 108 -15.76 15.21 39.72
N GLY A 109 -16.96 15.08 40.30
CA GLY A 109 -17.52 16.18 41.06
C GLY A 109 -18.88 15.89 41.71
N LYS A 110 -18.83 15.13 42.81
CA LYS A 110 -19.80 14.98 43.92
C LYS A 110 -21.16 14.36 43.65
#